data_AF-A0A7C3EV75-F1
#
_entry.id   AF-A0A7C3EV75-F1
#
_cell.length_a   1.000
_cell.length_b   1.000
_cell.length_c   1.000
_cell.angle_alpha   90.00
_cell.angle_beta   90.00
_cell.angle_gamma   90.00
#
_symmetry.space_group_name_H-M   'P 1'
#
loop_
_entity.id
_entity.type
_entity.pdbx_description
1 polymer ?
#
loop_
_entity_poly.entity_id
_entity_poly.type
_entity_poly.pdbx_seq_one_letter_code
_entity_poly.pdbx_strand_id
1 'polypeptide(L)'
;MFKTKSGRMRPWTVLALLAVMAPVFTGCYGNFQATKSIYKFNGEVSDEKIVRSVVLWGFLILPVYEIGALADLIVLNPIEYWQGTKINVGSKPDTKAPEAAVALARQGEAR
;
A
#
# COMPACT_ATOMS: atom_id res chain seq x y z
N MET A 1 -0.54 -39.90 -18.93
CA MET A 1 -1.75 -39.67 -19.75
C MET A 1 -2.83 -39.04 -18.86
N PHE A 2 -2.96 -37.72 -18.85
CA PHE A 2 -4.08 -37.03 -18.20
C PHE A 2 -5.25 -37.00 -19.16
N LYS A 3 -6.22 -37.89 -18.95
CA LYS A 3 -7.43 -37.97 -19.77
C LYS A 3 -8.40 -36.90 -19.29
N THR A 4 -8.33 -35.70 -19.87
CA THR A 4 -9.38 -34.69 -19.67
C THR A 4 -10.62 -35.16 -20.43
N LYS A 5 -11.58 -35.78 -19.72
CA LYS A 5 -12.91 -35.93 -20.28
C LYS A 5 -13.53 -34.53 -20.36
N SER A 6 -13.73 -34.05 -21.57
CA SER A 6 -14.61 -32.92 -21.87
C SER A 6 -16.04 -33.29 -21.44
N GLY A 7 -16.32 -33.10 -20.16
CA GLY A 7 -17.64 -33.19 -19.57
C GLY A 7 -18.05 -31.78 -19.19
N ARG A 8 -19.15 -31.31 -19.76
CA ARG A 8 -19.79 -30.03 -19.43
C ARG A 8 -19.76 -29.82 -17.92
N MET A 9 -18.89 -28.92 -17.46
CA MET A 9 -18.68 -28.68 -16.03
C MET A 9 -20.01 -28.27 -15.41
N ARG A 10 -20.41 -28.95 -14.34
CA ARG A 10 -21.64 -28.61 -13.63
C ARG A 10 -21.51 -27.16 -13.12
N PRO A 11 -22.58 -26.35 -13.20
CA PRO A 11 -22.51 -24.95 -12.76
C PRO A 11 -22.07 -24.85 -11.29
N TRP A 12 -22.42 -25.84 -10.46
CA TRP A 12 -22.00 -25.96 -9.06
C TRP A 12 -20.50 -26.19 -8.87
N THR A 13 -19.82 -26.93 -9.76
CA THR A 13 -18.36 -27.08 -9.68
C THR A 13 -17.64 -25.79 -10.04
N VAL A 14 -18.17 -25.02 -11.00
CA VAL A 14 -17.63 -23.70 -11.34
C VAL A 14 -17.84 -22.72 -10.18
N LEU A 15 -19.01 -22.73 -9.55
CA LEU A 15 -19.33 -21.92 -8.37
C LEU A 15 -18.46 -22.26 -7.17
N ALA A 16 -18.23 -23.55 -6.90
CA ALA A 16 -17.35 -23.98 -5.82
C ALA A 16 -15.90 -23.54 -6.05
N LEU A 17 -15.41 -23.64 -7.30
CA LEU A 17 -14.07 -23.19 -7.65
C LEU A 17 -13.89 -21.67 -7.49
N LEU A 18 -14.90 -20.90 -7.90
CA LEU A 18 -14.93 -19.45 -7.73
C LEU A 18 -14.99 -19.04 -6.25
N ALA A 19 -15.77 -19.73 -5.43
CA ALA A 19 -15.87 -19.46 -4.00
C ALA A 19 -14.56 -19.71 -3.26
N VAL A 20 -13.80 -20.74 -3.65
CA VAL A 20 -12.47 -21.02 -3.09
C VAL A 20 -11.41 -20.01 -3.56
N MET A 21 -11.53 -19.48 -4.77
CA MET A 21 -10.62 -18.45 -5.29
C MET A 21 -10.98 -17.02 -4.85
N ALA A 22 -12.21 -16.75 -4.43
CA ALA A 22 -12.66 -15.41 -4.02
C ALA A 22 -11.81 -14.78 -2.89
N PRO A 23 -11.42 -15.50 -1.81
CA PRO A 23 -10.54 -14.94 -0.78
C PRO A 23 -9.16 -14.55 -1.30
N VAL A 24 -8.64 -15.28 -2.29
CA VAL A 24 -7.36 -14.98 -2.95
C VAL A 24 -7.42 -13.66 -3.70
N PHE A 25 -8.59 -13.31 -4.25
CA PHE A 25 -8.84 -11.98 -4.85
C PHE A 25 -9.08 -10.88 -3.81
N THR A 26 -9.59 -11.18 -2.61
CA THR A 26 -9.71 -10.17 -1.54
C THR A 26 -8.35 -9.71 -0.99
N GLY A 27 -7.30 -10.53 -1.09
CA GLY A 27 -5.92 -10.10 -0.82
C GLY A 27 -5.31 -9.17 -1.89
N CYS A 28 -5.98 -9.00 -3.03
CA CYS A 28 -5.51 -8.15 -4.12
C CYS A 28 -5.92 -6.67 -3.96
N TYR A 29 -7.01 -6.39 -3.22
CA TYR A 29 -7.38 -5.02 -2.85
C TYR A 29 -6.73 -4.66 -1.52
N GLY A 30 -5.51 -4.13 -1.57
CA GLY A 30 -4.86 -3.69 -0.35
C GLY A 30 -4.48 -2.24 -0.36
N ASN A 31 -3.78 -1.83 0.68
CA ASN A 31 -3.77 -0.44 1.11
C ASN A 31 -2.82 0.45 0.29
N PHE A 32 -1.98 -0.14 -0.57
CA PHE A 32 -1.03 0.54 -1.47
C PHE A 32 -0.31 1.72 -0.78
N GLN A 33 0.24 1.44 0.40
CA GLN A 33 0.75 2.46 1.30
C GLN A 33 2.05 3.07 0.78
N ALA A 34 2.95 2.25 0.21
CA ALA A 34 4.17 2.75 -0.41
C ALA A 34 3.83 3.66 -1.61
N THR A 35 2.89 3.24 -2.45
CA THR A 35 2.42 4.03 -3.61
C THR A 35 1.77 5.34 -3.19
N LYS A 36 0.92 5.33 -2.16
CA LYS A 36 0.33 6.55 -1.57
C LYS A 36 1.38 7.49 -0.99
N SER A 37 2.44 6.94 -0.39
CA SER A 37 3.53 7.74 0.17
C SER A 37 4.32 8.47 -0.92
N ILE A 38 4.60 7.81 -2.04
CA ILE A 38 5.27 8.40 -3.21
C ILE A 38 4.39 9.47 -3.85
N TYR A 39 3.09 9.20 -3.97
CA TYR A 39 2.13 10.19 -4.47
C TYR A 39 2.04 11.43 -3.58
N LYS A 40 2.02 11.22 -2.25
CA LYS A 40 2.05 12.31 -1.27
C LYS A 40 3.34 13.13 -1.38
N PHE A 41 4.49 12.47 -1.53
CA PHE A 41 5.77 13.14 -1.75
C PHE A 41 5.74 14.02 -3.00
N ASN A 42 5.22 13.52 -4.13
CA ASN A 42 5.07 14.33 -5.34
C ASN A 42 4.18 15.58 -5.07
N GLY A 43 3.14 15.42 -4.27
CA GLY A 43 2.36 16.55 -3.76
C GLY A 43 3.19 17.58 -3.00
N GLU A 44 4.07 17.15 -2.10
CA GLU A 44 4.87 18.04 -1.24
C GLU A 44 6.04 18.74 -1.97
N VAL A 45 6.44 18.28 -3.16
CA VAL A 45 7.60 18.84 -3.90
C VAL A 45 7.38 20.30 -4.34
N SER A 46 6.15 20.70 -4.70
CA SER A 46 5.86 22.07 -5.13
C SER A 46 4.36 22.36 -5.13
N ASP A 47 4.00 23.64 -4.93
CA ASP A 47 2.64 24.16 -5.13
C ASP A 47 2.29 24.36 -6.61
N GLU A 48 3.30 24.41 -7.49
CA GLU A 48 3.13 24.62 -8.92
C GLU A 48 2.67 23.34 -9.64
N LYS A 49 1.51 23.42 -10.31
CA LYS A 49 0.87 22.26 -10.98
C LYS A 49 1.73 21.65 -12.09
N ILE A 50 2.55 22.48 -12.76
CA ILE A 50 3.42 22.03 -13.85
C ILE A 50 4.58 21.20 -13.29
N VAL A 51 5.18 21.64 -12.17
CA VAL A 51 6.29 20.92 -11.53
C VAL A 51 5.83 19.55 -11.04
N ARG A 52 4.68 19.47 -10.35
CA ARG A 52 4.07 18.20 -9.93
C ARG A 52 3.81 17.25 -11.11
N SER A 53 3.37 17.79 -12.24
CA SER A 53 3.13 16.99 -13.45
C SER A 53 4.44 16.48 -14.05
N VAL A 54 5.48 17.31 -14.14
CA VAL A 54 6.80 16.89 -14.64
C VAL A 54 7.41 15.80 -13.76
N VAL A 55 7.29 15.91 -12.43
CA VAL A 55 7.75 14.87 -11.49
C VAL A 55 6.94 13.58 -11.66
N LEU A 56 5.62 13.68 -11.90
CA LEU A 56 4.80 12.51 -12.20
C LEU A 56 5.26 11.80 -13.49
N TRP A 57 5.52 12.56 -14.56
CA TRP A 57 6.10 12.02 -15.80
C TRP A 57 7.49 11.41 -15.58
N GLY A 58 8.33 12.03 -14.76
CA GLY A 58 9.64 11.49 -14.39
C GLY A 58 9.56 10.15 -13.65
N PHE A 59 8.63 10.03 -12.71
CA PHE A 59 8.35 8.77 -11.97
C PHE A 59 7.57 7.73 -12.78
N LEU A 60 7.06 8.09 -13.95
CA LEU A 60 6.49 7.16 -14.92
C LEU A 60 7.59 6.62 -15.86
N ILE A 61 8.59 7.44 -16.21
CA ILE A 61 9.75 7.03 -17.02
C ILE A 61 10.71 6.15 -16.21
N LEU A 62 11.07 6.58 -15.01
CA LEU A 62 11.73 5.74 -14.02
C LEU A 62 10.63 5.06 -13.23
N PRO A 63 10.32 3.77 -13.43
CA PRO A 63 9.06 3.13 -13.02
C PRO A 63 8.85 3.03 -11.50
N VAL A 64 8.80 4.17 -10.82
CA VAL A 64 8.84 4.32 -9.36
C VAL A 64 7.47 3.96 -8.79
N TYR A 65 6.39 4.37 -9.45
CA TYR A 65 5.03 4.01 -9.04
C TYR A 65 4.75 2.53 -9.24
N GLU A 66 5.28 1.93 -10.31
CA GLU A 66 5.12 0.51 -10.62
C GLU A 66 5.88 -0.36 -9.63
N ILE A 67 7.12 0.02 -9.29
CA ILE A 67 7.90 -0.67 -8.25
C ILE A 67 7.21 -0.53 -6.89
N GLY A 68 6.70 0.65 -6.55
CA GLY A 68 5.93 0.88 -5.32
C GLY A 68 4.68 0.01 -5.26
N ALA A 69 3.90 -0.04 -6.34
CA ALA A 69 2.69 -0.84 -6.42
C ALA A 69 2.99 -2.35 -6.37
N LEU A 70 4.09 -2.80 -6.99
CA LEU A 70 4.52 -4.18 -6.94
C LEU A 70 5.01 -4.59 -5.54
N ALA A 71 5.76 -3.70 -4.87
CA ALA A 71 6.18 -3.92 -3.49
C ALA A 71 4.98 -3.96 -2.53
N ASP A 72 4.01 -3.07 -2.73
CA ASP A 72 2.74 -3.10 -2.01
C ASP A 72 2.02 -4.45 -2.23
N LEU A 73 1.92 -4.92 -3.48
CA LEU A 73 1.21 -6.16 -3.82
C LEU A 73 1.89 -7.43 -3.28
N ILE A 74 3.23 -7.52 -3.38
CA ILE A 74 3.99 -8.73 -3.04
C ILE A 74 4.35 -8.78 -1.56
N VAL A 75 4.62 -7.63 -0.94
CA VAL A 75 5.17 -7.56 0.42
C VAL A 75 4.14 -7.02 1.39
N LEU A 76 3.67 -5.79 1.19
CA LEU A 76 2.87 -5.10 2.21
C LEU A 76 1.44 -5.65 2.34
N ASN A 77 0.77 -5.95 1.21
CA ASN A 77 -0.58 -6.54 1.20
C ASN A 77 -0.63 -7.90 1.90
N PRO A 78 0.28 -8.86 1.61
CA PRO A 78 0.29 -10.12 2.33
C PRO A 78 0.61 -9.94 3.81
N ILE A 79 1.57 -9.09 4.18
CA ILE A 79 1.90 -8.86 5.58
C ILE A 79 0.71 -8.24 6.34
N GLU A 80 0.03 -7.23 5.78
CA GLU A 80 -1.19 -6.67 6.37
C GLU A 80 -2.29 -7.72 6.54
N TYR A 81 -2.43 -8.63 5.57
CA TYR A 81 -3.42 -9.71 5.60
C TYR A 81 -3.17 -10.70 6.74
N TRP A 82 -1.92 -11.15 6.92
CA TRP A 82 -1.57 -12.11 7.97
C TRP A 82 -1.47 -11.50 9.36
N GLN A 83 -1.05 -10.23 9.47
CA GLN A 83 -0.91 -9.54 10.76
C GLN A 83 -2.18 -8.81 11.21
N GLY A 84 -3.17 -8.64 10.33
CA GLY A 84 -4.41 -7.93 10.61
C GLY A 84 -4.24 -6.45 10.96
N THR A 85 -3.03 -5.90 10.84
CA THR A 85 -2.67 -4.54 11.22
C THR A 85 -2.20 -3.77 9.99
N LYS A 86 -2.62 -2.51 9.86
CA LYS A 86 -2.23 -1.64 8.75
C LYS A 86 -0.80 -1.13 8.94
N ILE A 87 0.02 -1.28 7.91
CA ILE A 87 1.42 -0.83 7.92
C ILE A 87 1.47 0.54 7.24
N ASN A 88 1.88 1.57 7.97
CA ASN A 88 2.05 2.91 7.41
C ASN A 88 3.50 3.10 6.97
N VAL A 89 3.72 3.13 5.66
CA VAL A 89 5.02 3.41 5.05
C VAL A 89 5.06 4.90 4.71
N GLY A 90 6.03 5.64 5.25
CA GLY A 90 6.22 7.07 4.94
C GLY A 90 5.45 8.05 5.83
N SER A 91 4.71 7.60 6.84
CA SER A 91 4.41 8.46 7.99
C SER A 91 5.73 8.73 8.70
N LYS A 92 6.10 10.01 8.90
CA LYS A 92 7.10 10.36 9.91
C LYS A 92 6.76 9.57 11.18
N PRO A 93 7.72 8.89 11.85
CA PRO A 93 7.43 8.30 13.14
C PRO A 93 6.76 9.40 13.94
N ASP A 94 5.60 9.14 14.52
CA ASP A 94 4.81 10.15 15.20
C ASP A 94 5.74 10.84 16.20
N THR A 95 6.31 11.97 15.78
CA THR A 95 7.03 12.90 16.62
C THR A 95 5.97 13.71 17.35
N LYS A 96 4.94 13.01 17.84
CA LYS A 96 4.42 13.35 19.15
C LYS A 96 5.52 12.88 20.09
N ALA A 97 6.56 13.71 20.23
CA ALA A 97 7.32 13.71 21.47
C ALA A 97 6.26 13.58 22.56
N PRO A 98 6.36 12.55 23.44
CA PRO A 98 5.32 12.32 24.42
C PRO A 98 5.02 13.66 25.05
N GLU A 99 3.76 14.04 25.17
CA GLU A 99 3.36 15.39 25.60
C GLU A 99 4.10 15.79 26.90
N ALA A 100 4.46 14.78 27.71
CA ALA A 100 5.40 14.82 28.84
C ALA A 100 6.82 15.37 28.54
N ALA A 101 7.47 14.99 27.44
CA ALA A 101 8.79 15.51 27.03
C ALA A 101 8.73 16.97 26.57
N VAL A 102 7.64 17.38 25.91
CA VAL A 102 7.41 18.79 25.53
C VAL A 102 7.08 19.64 26.76
N ALA A 103 6.36 19.08 27.74
CA ALA A 103 6.11 19.73 29.02
C ALA A 103 7.38 19.91 29.85
N LEU A 104 8.29 18.92 29.86
CA LEU A 104 9.58 19.01 30.55
C LEU A 104 10.50 20.08 29.93
N ALA A 105 10.53 20.18 28.59
CA ALA A 105 11.32 21.19 27.89
C ALA A 105 10.86 22.62 28.23
N ARG A 106 9.54 22.85 28.37
CA ARG A 106 9.00 24.16 28.80
C ARG A 106 9.32 24.50 30.26
N GLN A 107 9.56 23.51 31.13
CA GLN A 107 9.98 23.77 32.51
C GLN A 107 11.47 24.12 32.63
N GLY A 108 12.29 23.75 31.65
CA GLY A 108 13.71 24.10 31.59
C GLY A 108 13.98 25.54 31.13
N GLU A 109 13.08 26.14 30.36
CA GLU A 109 13.22 27.50 29.82
C GLU A 109 12.71 28.60 30.78
N ALA A 110 12.15 28.20 31.92
CA ALA A 110 11.65 29.10 32.97
C ALA A 110 12.62 29.22 34.18
N ARG A 111 13.89 28.84 34.01
CA ARG A 111 14.96 29.06 35.00
C ARG A 111 16.08 29.92 34.44
#